data_AF-K1P8K4-F1
#
_entry.id   AF-K1P8K4-F1
#
_cell.length_a   1.000
_cell.length_b   1.000
_cell.length_c   1.000
_cell.angle_alpha   90.00
_cell.angle_beta   90.00
_cell.angle_gamma   90.00
#
_symmetry.space_group_name_H-M   'P 1'
#
loop_
_entity.id
_entity.type
_entity.pdbx_description
1 polymer ?
#
loop_
_entity_poly.entity_id
_entity_poly.type
_entity_poly.pdbx_seq_one_letter_code
_entity_poly.pdbx_strand_id
1 'polypeptide(L)'
;MYNDKTSSSSLKEMLKSMAENSSIHGVSRWVTSKYWYQRVLWILVFLGATGGMSYQLSLLFKSFRSYPVKASVDLSDTREKVGHSISDLIVSCAFNGNECYENNFTLFQSLEYGNCYTFQDSSYITKRSGPLLGLRLNLNIETNEYVADYMDAFGLRLVIHEPGTFPFPEEEGFTLNPRYETTIGMRLVSYRRASEPHGQCESGKDFIKMFGIRYTIPACLKLCRQREIIKQCGCIPSNSNVNGFLPLLPLCSNSTGVNVDTLSCRQCQRNKMPNA
;
A
#
# COMPACT_ATOMS: atom_id res chain seq x y z
N MET A 1 23.46 -59.68 -56.08
CA MET A 1 22.76 -58.42 -55.77
C MET A 1 21.41 -58.77 -55.15
N TYR A 2 21.34 -58.77 -53.82
CA TYR A 2 20.14 -59.08 -53.04
C TYR A 2 19.27 -57.81 -52.93
N ASN A 3 17.95 -58.01 -52.98
CA ASN A 3 16.92 -56.99 -53.28
C ASN A 3 16.86 -55.81 -52.30
N ASP A 4 17.36 -54.65 -52.74
CA ASP A 4 17.17 -53.34 -52.08
C ASP A 4 15.70 -52.85 -52.13
N LYS A 5 14.94 -53.27 -53.17
CA LYS A 5 13.55 -52.84 -53.40
C LYS A 5 12.54 -53.36 -52.37
N THR A 6 12.76 -54.54 -51.79
CA THR A 6 11.84 -55.16 -50.80
C THR A 6 11.99 -54.57 -49.39
N SER A 7 13.18 -54.09 -49.03
CA SER A 7 13.40 -53.41 -47.74
C SER A 7 12.78 -52.01 -47.73
N SER A 8 12.96 -51.27 -48.83
CA SER A 8 12.39 -49.92 -49.02
C SER A 8 10.86 -49.89 -48.95
N SER A 9 10.17 -50.90 -49.51
CA SER A 9 8.70 -50.96 -49.45
C SER A 9 8.18 -51.27 -48.04
N SER A 10 8.89 -52.12 -47.28
CA SER A 10 8.55 -52.45 -45.89
C SER A 10 8.67 -51.25 -44.95
N LEU A 11 9.76 -50.48 -45.06
CA LEU A 11 9.97 -49.25 -44.27
C LEU A 11 8.92 -48.17 -44.55
N LYS A 12 8.49 -48.01 -45.80
CA LYS A 12 7.46 -47.03 -46.17
C LYS A 12 6.10 -47.35 -45.55
N GLU A 13 5.70 -48.62 -45.52
CA GLU A 13 4.44 -49.03 -44.90
C GLU A 13 4.47 -48.87 -43.37
N MET A 14 5.62 -49.15 -42.74
CA MET A 14 5.80 -48.92 -41.30
C MET A 14 5.70 -47.42 -40.95
N LEU A 15 6.40 -46.56 -41.69
CA LEU A 15 6.35 -45.11 -41.47
C LEU A 15 4.96 -44.52 -41.72
N LYS A 16 4.23 -45.05 -42.70
CA LYS A 16 2.85 -44.67 -42.98
C LYS A 16 1.92 -45.06 -41.84
N SER A 17 2.02 -46.30 -41.35
CA SER A 17 1.24 -46.78 -40.20
C SER A 17 1.54 -45.98 -38.93
N MET A 18 2.81 -45.64 -38.69
CA MET A 18 3.21 -44.79 -37.55
C MET A 18 2.65 -43.36 -37.67
N ALA A 19 2.68 -42.77 -38.86
CA ALA A 19 2.13 -41.43 -39.10
C ALA A 19 0.60 -41.37 -38.97
N GLU A 20 -0.10 -42.45 -39.35
CA GLU A 20 -1.56 -42.55 -39.25
C GLU A 20 -2.03 -42.78 -37.80
N ASN A 21 -1.25 -43.52 -36.99
CA ASN A 21 -1.54 -43.77 -35.58
C ASN A 21 -0.89 -42.78 -34.59
N SER A 22 -0.20 -41.76 -35.10
CA SER A 22 0.44 -40.74 -34.27
C SER A 22 -0.61 -39.80 -33.65
N SER A 23 -0.36 -39.36 -32.41
CA SER A 23 -1.09 -38.26 -31.78
C SER A 23 -0.70 -36.88 -32.33
N ILE A 24 0.31 -36.80 -33.22
CA ILE A 24 0.74 -35.56 -33.84
C ILE A 24 -0.28 -35.13 -34.91
N HIS A 25 -1.10 -34.15 -34.57
CA HIS A 25 -2.09 -33.59 -35.47
C HIS A 25 -1.43 -32.97 -36.72
N GLY A 26 -1.94 -33.32 -37.90
CA GLY A 26 -1.47 -32.82 -39.20
C GLY A 26 -0.54 -33.77 -39.96
N VAL A 27 0.22 -34.62 -39.27
CA VAL A 27 1.16 -35.58 -39.91
C VAL A 27 0.41 -36.69 -40.65
N SER A 28 -0.68 -37.21 -40.08
CA SER A 28 -1.55 -38.18 -40.75
C SER A 28 -2.19 -37.61 -42.02
N ARG A 29 -2.57 -36.31 -42.00
CA ARG A 29 -3.16 -35.61 -43.16
C ARG A 29 -2.13 -35.35 -44.26
N TRP A 30 -0.87 -35.09 -43.89
CA TRP A 30 0.22 -34.98 -44.84
C TRP A 30 0.46 -36.30 -45.59
N VAL A 31 0.54 -37.42 -44.87
CA VAL A 31 0.84 -38.74 -45.47
C VAL A 31 -0.34 -39.31 -46.28
N THR A 32 -1.58 -39.05 -45.86
CA THR A 32 -2.79 -39.55 -46.54
C THR A 32 -3.25 -38.68 -47.73
N SER A 33 -2.67 -37.49 -47.92
CA SER A 33 -3.06 -36.57 -49.00
C SER A 33 -2.71 -37.11 -50.39
N LYS A 34 -3.69 -37.07 -51.29
CA LYS A 34 -3.60 -37.60 -52.66
C LYS A 34 -2.78 -36.69 -53.60
N TYR A 35 -2.92 -35.38 -53.45
CA TYR A 35 -2.28 -34.41 -54.34
C TYR A 35 -1.09 -33.71 -53.66
N TRP A 36 -0.07 -33.38 -54.46
CA TRP A 36 1.18 -32.80 -53.95
C TRP A 36 0.98 -31.43 -53.29
N TYR A 37 0.08 -30.58 -53.80
CA TYR A 37 -0.21 -29.26 -53.22
C TYR A 37 -0.87 -29.35 -51.83
N GLN A 38 -1.70 -30.37 -51.60
CA GLN A 38 -2.28 -30.63 -50.26
C GLN A 38 -1.22 -31.08 -49.27
N ARG A 39 -0.21 -31.84 -49.73
CA ARG A 39 0.93 -32.23 -48.89
C ARG A 39 1.75 -31.02 -48.47
N VAL A 40 2.02 -30.12 -49.41
CA VAL A 40 2.71 -28.85 -49.13
C VAL A 40 1.91 -27.99 -48.16
N LEU A 41 0.59 -27.88 -48.35
CA LEU A 41 -0.30 -27.16 -47.43
C LEU A 41 -0.18 -27.68 -45.99
N TRP A 42 -0.32 -29.00 -45.78
CA TRP A 42 -0.27 -29.58 -44.44
C TRP A 42 1.12 -29.48 -43.79
N ILE A 43 2.20 -29.53 -44.57
CA ILE A 43 3.55 -29.24 -44.08
C ILE A 43 3.65 -27.78 -43.60
N LEU A 44 3.18 -26.82 -44.40
CA LEU A 44 3.24 -25.39 -44.04
C LEU A 44 2.42 -25.09 -42.78
N VAL A 45 1.22 -25.66 -42.67
CA VAL A 45 0.37 -25.53 -41.48
C VAL A 45 1.04 -26.13 -40.25
N PHE A 46 1.64 -27.32 -40.38
CA PHE A 46 2.35 -27.96 -39.28
C PHE A 46 3.55 -27.14 -38.81
N LEU A 47 4.41 -26.69 -39.73
CA LEU A 47 5.57 -25.85 -39.40
C LEU A 47 5.16 -24.52 -38.77
N GLY A 48 4.09 -23.89 -39.30
CA GLY A 48 3.55 -22.66 -38.73
C GLY A 48 3.02 -22.85 -37.31
N ALA A 49 2.28 -23.94 -37.06
CA ALA A 49 1.74 -24.26 -35.74
C ALA A 49 2.85 -24.59 -34.73
N THR A 50 3.85 -25.41 -35.12
CA THR A 50 4.99 -25.74 -34.26
C THR A 50 5.84 -24.50 -33.95
N GLY A 51 6.06 -23.62 -34.94
CA GLY A 51 6.75 -22.34 -34.74
C GLY A 51 6.00 -21.42 -33.78
N GLY A 52 4.69 -21.25 -33.99
CA GLY A 52 3.83 -20.44 -33.11
C GLY A 52 3.78 -20.97 -31.68
N MET A 53 3.65 -22.29 -31.51
CA MET A 53 3.66 -22.92 -30.19
C MET A 53 5.00 -22.77 -29.48
N SER A 54 6.11 -22.94 -30.21
CA SER A 54 7.47 -22.75 -29.68
C SER A 54 7.71 -21.30 -29.25
N TYR A 55 7.18 -20.33 -29.99
CA TYR A 55 7.22 -18.92 -29.63
C TYR A 55 6.41 -18.64 -28.35
N GLN A 56 5.18 -19.13 -28.26
CA GLN A 56 4.34 -18.97 -27.06
C GLN A 56 4.97 -19.63 -25.84
N LEU A 57 5.55 -20.83 -25.98
CA LEU A 57 6.26 -21.51 -24.91
C LEU A 57 7.49 -20.71 -24.47
N SER A 58 8.21 -20.07 -25.41
CA SER A 58 9.35 -19.20 -25.11
C SER A 58 8.92 -17.96 -24.31
N LEU A 59 7.77 -17.37 -24.64
CA LEU A 59 7.20 -16.26 -23.87
C LEU A 59 6.77 -16.70 -22.47
N LEU A 60 6.10 -17.84 -22.36
CA LEU A 60 5.71 -18.41 -21.07
C LEU A 60 6.92 -18.76 -20.22
N PHE A 61 7.99 -19.28 -20.82
CA PHE A 61 9.22 -19.59 -20.11
C PHE A 61 9.94 -18.32 -19.64
N LYS A 62 9.99 -17.26 -20.46
CA LYS A 62 10.49 -15.94 -20.04
C LYS A 62 9.67 -15.37 -18.89
N SER A 63 8.35 -15.51 -18.95
CA SER A 63 7.44 -15.09 -17.87
C SER A 63 7.68 -15.91 -16.59
N PHE A 64 7.82 -17.23 -16.70
CA PHE A 64 8.14 -18.10 -15.57
C PHE A 64 9.50 -17.77 -14.94
N ARG A 65 10.54 -17.56 -15.75
CA ARG A 65 11.89 -17.14 -15.34
C ARG A 65 11.98 -15.70 -14.86
N SER A 66 10.95 -14.88 -15.08
CA SER A 66 10.88 -13.52 -14.54
C SER A 66 10.43 -13.48 -13.09
N TYR A 67 10.03 -14.62 -12.52
CA TYR A 67 9.56 -14.78 -11.14
C TYR A 67 8.65 -13.63 -10.67
N PRO A 68 7.56 -13.32 -11.39
CA PRO A 68 6.70 -12.21 -11.01
C PRO A 68 5.96 -12.55 -9.72
N VAL A 69 6.30 -11.86 -8.63
CA VAL A 69 5.64 -12.04 -7.34
C VAL A 69 4.28 -11.34 -7.40
N LYS A 70 3.19 -12.11 -7.30
CA LYS A 70 1.84 -11.59 -7.07
C LYS A 70 1.55 -11.67 -5.58
N ALA A 71 1.80 -10.58 -4.86
CA ALA A 71 1.58 -10.52 -3.43
C ALA A 71 0.14 -10.05 -3.14
N SER A 72 -0.68 -10.89 -2.49
CA SER A 72 -1.90 -10.46 -1.78
C SER A 72 -1.53 -10.35 -0.30
N VAL A 73 -1.02 -9.19 0.09
CA VAL A 73 -0.43 -8.97 1.41
C VAL A 73 -1.50 -8.47 2.36
N ASP A 74 -1.58 -9.06 3.55
CA ASP A 74 -2.18 -8.39 4.71
C ASP A 74 -1.23 -7.24 5.11
N LEU A 75 -1.54 -6.05 4.61
CA LEU A 75 -0.61 -4.93 4.50
C LEU A 75 -0.12 -4.41 5.85
N SER A 76 -0.87 -4.62 6.95
CA SER A 76 -0.52 -4.07 8.27
C SER A 76 0.69 -4.77 8.91
N ASP A 77 0.67 -6.10 8.99
CA ASP A 77 1.73 -6.91 9.63
C ASP A 77 3.06 -6.85 8.85
N THR A 78 2.99 -6.73 7.52
CA THR A 78 4.20 -6.58 6.69
C THR A 78 4.80 -5.17 6.82
N ARG A 79 3.96 -4.12 6.91
CA ARG A 79 4.44 -2.74 7.04
C ARG A 79 5.10 -2.49 8.38
N GLU A 80 4.58 -3.09 9.45
CA GLU A 80 5.20 -2.98 10.78
C GLU A 80 6.60 -3.58 10.79
N LYS A 81 6.76 -4.78 10.21
CA LYS A 81 8.03 -5.52 10.19
C LYS A 81 9.11 -4.91 9.30
N VAL A 82 8.71 -4.22 8.23
CA VAL A 82 9.64 -3.66 7.23
C VAL A 82 9.92 -2.18 7.49
N GLY A 83 9.04 -1.46 8.20
CA GLY A 83 9.26 -0.07 8.57
C GLY A 83 10.33 0.09 9.66
N HIS A 84 10.89 1.29 9.76
CA HIS A 84 11.85 1.63 10.81
C HIS A 84 11.30 1.33 12.20
N SER A 85 12.11 0.67 13.04
CA SER A 85 11.79 0.38 14.43
C SER A 85 12.08 1.60 15.32
N ILE A 86 11.31 1.74 16.41
CA ILE A 86 11.57 2.80 17.41
C ILE A 86 12.91 2.62 18.13
N SER A 87 13.32 1.37 18.33
CA SER A 87 14.58 1.01 18.99
C SER A 87 15.79 1.49 18.24
N ASP A 88 15.72 1.46 16.91
CA ASP A 88 16.81 1.85 16.04
C ASP A 88 16.78 3.36 15.76
N LEU A 89 15.57 3.94 15.80
CA LEU A 89 15.32 5.36 15.60
C LEU A 89 15.76 6.21 16.80
N ILE A 90 15.49 5.80 18.05
CA ILE A 90 15.85 6.60 19.24
C ILE A 90 17.27 6.28 19.69
N VAL A 91 18.18 7.25 19.53
CA VAL A 91 19.52 7.18 20.11
C VAL A 91 19.51 7.66 21.56
N SER A 92 18.77 8.74 21.85
CA SER A 92 18.57 9.23 23.22
C SER A 92 17.30 10.06 23.32
N CYS A 93 16.60 9.95 24.44
CA CYS A 93 15.37 10.69 24.73
C CYS A 93 15.47 11.32 26.12
N ALA A 94 15.10 12.59 26.23
CA ALA A 94 14.91 13.24 27.51
C ALA A 94 13.69 14.17 27.52
N PHE A 95 12.96 14.20 28.63
CA PHE A 95 11.89 15.14 28.88
C PHE A 95 12.13 15.87 30.21
N ASN A 96 12.18 17.21 30.18
CA ASN A 96 12.54 18.04 31.35
C ASN A 96 13.87 17.61 32.03
N GLY A 97 14.82 17.09 31.25
CA GLY A 97 16.10 16.59 31.75
C GLY A 97 16.08 15.17 32.33
N ASN A 98 14.92 14.51 32.40
CA ASN A 98 14.82 13.10 32.79
C ASN A 98 14.84 12.21 31.55
N GLU A 99 15.50 11.06 31.64
CA GLU A 99 15.50 10.08 30.55
C GLU A 99 14.09 9.54 30.26
N CYS A 100 13.83 9.29 28.98
CA CYS A 100 12.66 8.57 28.48
C CYS A 100 13.11 7.41 27.58
N TYR A 101 12.23 6.44 27.40
CA TYR A 101 12.55 5.23 26.65
C TYR A 101 11.48 4.94 25.60
N GLU A 102 11.74 3.93 24.77
CA GLU A 102 10.85 3.51 23.67
C GLU A 102 9.44 3.16 24.13
N ASN A 103 9.27 2.65 25.35
CA ASN A 103 7.97 2.33 25.93
C ASN A 103 7.06 3.55 26.16
N ASN A 104 7.60 4.77 26.11
CA ASN A 104 6.82 6.01 26.15
C ASN A 104 6.24 6.39 24.77
N PHE A 105 6.53 5.60 23.74
CA PHE A 105 6.06 5.81 22.38
C PHE A 105 5.03 4.75 22.00
N THR A 106 3.99 5.21 21.31
CA THR A 106 2.96 4.32 20.74
C THR A 106 3.11 4.29 19.22
N LEU A 107 3.06 3.08 18.66
CA LEU A 107 3.09 2.87 17.22
C LEU A 107 1.71 3.14 16.62
N PHE A 108 1.67 3.91 15.54
CA PHE A 108 0.56 3.93 14.59
C PHE A 108 1.12 3.89 13.17
N GLN A 109 0.29 3.50 12.21
CA GLN A 109 0.71 3.42 10.82
C GLN A 109 0.08 4.54 9.99
N SER A 110 0.91 5.21 9.21
CA SER A 110 0.50 6.04 8.09
C SER A 110 0.62 5.25 6.78
N LEU A 111 -0.30 5.46 5.86
CA LEU A 111 -0.26 4.83 4.55
C LEU A 111 0.77 5.45 3.62
N GLU A 112 1.10 6.72 3.86
CA GLU A 112 2.13 7.44 3.11
C GLU A 112 3.51 7.20 3.72
N TYR A 113 3.62 7.25 5.06
CA TYR A 113 4.92 7.23 5.74
C TYR A 113 5.26 5.92 6.47
N GLY A 114 4.34 4.96 6.54
CA GLY A 114 4.59 3.68 7.24
C GLY A 114 4.53 3.81 8.76
N ASN A 115 5.48 3.19 9.46
CA ASN A 115 5.53 3.22 10.93
C ASN A 115 5.76 4.65 11.44
N CYS A 116 4.90 5.08 12.36
CA CYS A 116 4.96 6.38 13.01
C CYS A 116 4.86 6.19 14.53
N TYR A 117 5.59 7.00 15.28
CA TYR A 117 5.68 6.87 16.74
C TYR A 117 5.22 8.14 17.42
N THR A 118 4.22 8.00 18.30
CA THR A 118 3.67 9.11 19.07
C THR A 118 4.20 9.04 20.50
N PHE A 119 4.96 10.05 20.90
CA PHE A 119 5.35 10.25 22.29
C PHE A 119 4.12 10.74 23.07
N GLN A 120 3.57 9.88 23.92
CA GLN A 120 2.37 10.21 24.70
C GLN A 120 2.45 9.61 26.10
N ASP A 121 2.63 10.47 27.11
CA ASP A 121 2.43 10.09 28.51
C ASP A 121 1.98 11.32 29.32
N SER A 122 0.90 11.14 30.08
CA SER A 122 0.26 12.17 30.91
C SER A 122 1.15 12.71 32.04
N SER A 123 2.24 12.03 32.37
CA SER A 123 3.21 12.44 33.39
C SER A 123 4.17 13.53 32.90
N TYR A 124 4.35 13.68 31.58
CA TYR A 124 5.27 14.63 30.98
C TYR A 124 4.64 16.02 30.83
N ILE A 125 4.72 16.80 31.91
CA ILE A 125 4.22 18.19 31.96
C ILE A 125 5.39 19.16 32.11
N THR A 126 5.47 20.16 31.23
CA THR A 126 6.40 21.29 31.39
C THR A 126 5.73 22.47 32.10
N LYS A 127 6.42 23.05 33.09
CA LYS A 127 5.95 24.23 33.84
C LYS A 127 6.67 25.52 33.43
N ARG A 128 7.77 25.41 32.69
CA ARG A 128 8.67 26.51 32.36
C ARG A 128 9.22 26.29 30.96
N SER A 129 9.33 27.37 30.19
CA SER A 129 9.95 27.32 28.88
C SER A 129 11.47 27.22 28.99
N GLY A 130 12.08 26.50 28.06
CA GLY A 130 13.53 26.39 27.93
C GLY A 130 13.91 25.16 27.09
N PRO A 131 15.08 25.17 26.43
CA PRO A 131 15.50 24.09 25.54
C PRO A 131 15.73 22.76 26.27
N LEU A 132 15.97 22.79 27.59
CA LEU A 132 16.10 21.60 28.43
C LEU A 132 14.80 21.21 29.16
N LEU A 133 13.76 22.05 29.07
CA LEU A 133 12.51 21.94 29.84
C LEU A 133 11.34 21.53 28.93
N GLY A 134 11.61 20.57 28.05
CA GLY A 134 10.66 19.96 27.13
C GLY A 134 11.21 18.63 26.61
N LEU A 135 10.70 18.17 25.47
CA LEU A 135 11.16 16.96 24.80
C LEU A 135 12.43 17.25 24.00
N ARG A 136 13.46 16.43 24.21
CA ARG A 136 14.71 16.42 23.45
C ARG A 136 14.94 15.01 22.93
N LEU A 137 15.13 14.89 21.62
CA LEU A 137 15.37 13.62 20.94
C LEU A 137 16.66 13.71 20.15
N ASN A 138 17.47 12.66 20.21
CA ASN A 138 18.51 12.38 19.25
C ASN A 138 18.09 11.14 18.48
N LEU A 139 17.95 11.28 17.16
CA LEU A 139 17.32 10.28 16.31
C LEU A 139 18.27 9.82 15.21
N ASN A 140 18.29 8.52 14.96
CA ASN A 140 19.00 7.90 13.86
C ASN A 140 18.00 7.54 12.76
N ILE A 141 18.03 8.27 11.64
CA ILE A 141 17.09 8.05 10.53
C ILE A 141 17.51 6.92 9.57
N GLU A 142 18.61 6.23 9.87
CA GLU A 142 19.08 5.06 9.12
C GLU A 142 19.17 5.29 7.61
N THR A 143 19.91 6.32 7.20
CA THR A 143 19.95 6.73 5.78
C THR A 143 20.37 5.63 4.80
N ASN A 144 21.06 4.60 5.29
CA ASN A 144 21.50 3.42 4.55
C ASN A 144 20.36 2.42 4.23
N GLU A 145 19.26 2.44 4.98
CA GLU A 145 18.08 1.57 4.75
C GLU A 145 17.07 2.19 3.78
N TYR A 146 17.28 3.45 3.37
CA TYR A 146 16.39 4.09 2.41
C TYR A 146 16.51 3.47 1.01
N VAL A 147 15.35 3.25 0.39
CA VAL A 147 15.24 2.79 -1.00
C VAL A 147 15.29 4.00 -1.93
N ALA A 148 16.49 4.32 -2.43
CA ALA A 148 16.80 5.56 -3.15
C ALA A 148 15.89 5.88 -4.36
N ASP A 149 15.32 4.87 -5.02
CA ASP A 149 14.47 5.06 -6.21
C ASP A 149 13.00 5.37 -5.88
N TYR A 150 12.58 5.29 -4.62
CA TYR A 150 11.18 5.42 -4.19
C TYR A 150 10.93 6.58 -3.22
N MET A 151 11.97 7.31 -2.81
CA MET A 151 11.86 8.37 -1.79
C MET A 151 12.01 9.75 -2.43
N ASP A 152 11.05 10.63 -2.20
CA ASP A 152 11.11 12.02 -2.67
C ASP A 152 12.07 12.88 -1.85
N ALA A 153 12.32 12.51 -0.58
CA ALA A 153 13.22 13.24 0.33
C ALA A 153 13.69 12.37 1.50
N PHE A 154 14.78 12.81 2.15
CA PHE A 154 15.30 12.23 3.39
C PHE A 154 14.97 13.13 4.59
N GLY A 155 14.51 12.52 5.69
CA GLY A 155 14.25 13.24 6.94
C GLY A 155 13.13 12.61 7.75
N LEU A 156 12.64 13.37 8.73
CA LEU A 156 11.54 12.96 9.59
C LEU A 156 10.34 13.87 9.37
N ARG A 157 9.14 13.30 9.39
CA ARG A 157 7.88 14.04 9.37
C ARG A 157 7.37 14.17 10.79
N LEU A 158 7.28 15.40 11.31
CA LEU A 158 6.81 15.67 12.68
C LEU A 158 5.42 16.30 12.66
N VAL A 159 4.53 15.80 13.51
CA VAL A 159 3.22 16.39 13.80
C VAL A 159 3.15 16.70 15.29
N ILE A 160 2.67 17.89 15.64
CA ILE A 160 2.41 18.28 17.03
C ILE A 160 0.90 18.47 17.15
N HIS A 161 0.24 17.64 17.95
CA HIS A 161 -1.22 17.61 18.08
C HIS A 161 -1.67 17.46 19.54
N GLU A 162 -2.94 17.74 19.82
CA GLU A 162 -3.48 17.64 21.17
C GLU A 162 -3.61 16.17 21.64
N PRO A 163 -3.45 15.88 22.94
CA PRO A 163 -3.71 14.56 23.50
C PRO A 163 -5.14 14.06 23.18
N GLY A 164 -5.25 12.80 22.79
CA GLY A 164 -6.51 12.14 22.43
C GLY A 164 -7.06 12.51 21.04
N THR A 165 -6.31 13.25 20.23
CA THR A 165 -6.58 13.45 18.80
C THR A 165 -5.72 12.51 17.95
N PHE A 166 -6.13 12.25 16.70
CA PHE A 166 -5.37 11.42 15.77
C PHE A 166 -4.48 12.29 14.85
N PRO A 167 -3.17 12.00 14.72
CA PRO A 167 -2.28 12.76 13.84
C PRO A 167 -2.43 12.37 12.37
N PHE A 168 -2.33 13.36 11.46
CA PHE A 168 -2.28 13.15 10.01
C PHE A 168 -0.99 13.73 9.42
N PRO A 169 0.13 12.97 9.41
CA PRO A 169 1.43 13.45 8.93
C PRO A 169 1.43 13.99 7.50
N GLU A 170 0.58 13.43 6.64
CA GLU A 170 0.38 13.89 5.26
C GLU A 170 -0.25 15.29 5.15
N GLU A 171 -1.06 15.71 6.12
CA GLU A 171 -1.81 16.98 6.07
C GLU A 171 -1.24 18.05 7.02
N GLU A 172 -0.85 17.65 8.24
CA GLU A 172 -0.46 18.59 9.32
C GLU A 172 1.04 18.53 9.65
N GLY A 173 1.77 17.59 9.06
CA GLY A 173 3.18 17.40 9.35
C GLY A 173 4.09 18.45 8.71
N PHE A 174 5.28 18.62 9.29
CA PHE A 174 6.38 19.35 8.69
C PHE A 174 7.66 18.51 8.75
N THR A 175 8.60 18.81 7.86
CA THR A 175 9.81 18.00 7.67
C THR A 175 10.96 18.52 8.52
N LEU A 176 11.65 17.59 9.19
CA LEU A 176 12.91 17.80 9.88
C LEU A 176 14.05 17.21 9.06
N ASN A 177 15.03 18.04 8.73
CA ASN A 177 16.15 17.61 7.92
C ASN A 177 17.20 16.92 8.80
N PRO A 178 17.83 15.84 8.29
CA PRO A 178 18.94 15.21 9.01
C PRO A 178 20.15 16.12 9.07
N ARG A 179 21.08 15.80 9.99
CA ARG A 179 22.35 16.51 10.22
C ARG A 179 22.22 17.92 10.81
N TYR A 180 21.01 18.38 11.12
CA TYR A 180 20.76 19.65 11.79
C TYR A 180 20.06 19.44 13.13
N GLU A 181 20.41 20.25 14.14
CA GLU A 181 19.63 20.36 15.37
C GLU A 181 18.47 21.34 15.15
N THR A 182 17.23 20.85 15.24
CA THR A 182 16.03 21.69 15.07
C THR A 182 15.41 22.01 16.43
N THR A 183 15.36 23.30 16.79
CA THR A 183 14.69 23.77 18.01
C THR A 183 13.30 24.31 17.68
N ILE A 184 12.26 23.78 18.34
CA ILE A 184 10.86 24.17 18.10
C ILE A 184 10.31 24.86 19.34
N GLY A 185 10.18 26.19 19.26
CA GLY A 185 9.48 26.97 20.28
C GLY A 185 7.96 26.91 20.07
N MET A 186 7.21 26.54 21.09
CA MET A 186 5.75 26.44 21.01
C MET A 186 5.04 27.27 22.07
N ARG A 187 3.84 27.72 21.72
CA ARG A 187 2.91 28.42 22.62
C ARG A 187 1.54 27.78 22.47
N LEU A 188 1.00 27.27 23.58
CA LEU A 188 -0.37 26.76 23.59
C LEU A 188 -1.36 27.92 23.45
N VAL A 189 -2.29 27.79 22.51
CA VAL A 189 -3.39 28.73 22.29
C VAL A 189 -4.69 27.94 22.33
N SER A 190 -5.62 28.38 23.16
CA SER A 190 -6.97 27.81 23.24
C SER A 190 -7.97 28.85 22.74
N TYR A 191 -8.85 28.43 21.83
CA TYR A 191 -9.97 29.22 21.36
C TYR A 191 -11.27 28.51 21.73
N ARG A 192 -12.28 29.29 22.12
CA ARG A 192 -13.63 28.81 22.39
C ARG A 192 -14.60 29.53 21.49
N ARG A 193 -15.55 28.80 20.92
CA ARG A 193 -16.56 29.36 20.02
C ARG A 193 -17.91 29.32 20.71
N ALA A 194 -18.73 30.34 20.48
CA ALA A 194 -20.08 30.34 21.00
C ALA A 194 -20.90 29.23 20.33
N SER A 195 -21.70 28.54 21.12
CA SER A 195 -22.78 27.67 20.63
C SER A 195 -23.97 28.52 20.16
N GLU A 196 -25.00 27.85 19.67
CA GLU A 196 -26.25 28.49 19.25
C GLU A 196 -26.87 29.25 20.44
N PRO A 197 -27.42 30.47 20.23
CA PRO A 197 -27.67 31.18 18.96
C PRO A 197 -26.50 32.02 18.42
N HIS A 198 -25.42 32.19 19.18
CA HIS A 198 -24.34 33.12 18.83
C HIS A 198 -23.24 32.50 17.96
N GLY A 199 -23.28 31.19 17.74
CA GLY A 199 -22.40 30.47 16.81
C GLY A 199 -22.88 29.05 16.56
N GLN A 200 -22.13 28.29 15.77
CA GLN A 200 -22.48 26.93 15.33
C GLN A 200 -21.51 25.88 15.88
N CYS A 201 -21.08 26.05 17.13
CA CYS A 201 -20.18 25.14 17.82
C CYS A 201 -20.93 23.88 18.28
N GLU A 202 -20.42 22.68 17.93
CA GLU A 202 -20.92 21.40 18.47
C GLU A 202 -20.07 20.97 19.69
N SER A 203 -20.54 20.03 20.51
CA SER A 203 -19.75 19.55 21.67
C SER A 203 -18.69 18.51 21.29
N GLY A 204 -18.76 17.91 20.10
CA GLY A 204 -17.86 16.82 19.69
C GLY A 204 -18.04 15.50 20.46
N LYS A 205 -18.94 15.44 21.45
CA LYS A 205 -19.22 14.23 22.25
C LYS A 205 -19.68 13.05 21.40
N ASP A 206 -20.54 13.30 20.42
CA ASP A 206 -21.03 12.25 19.53
C ASP A 206 -19.93 11.73 18.59
N PHE A 207 -19.00 12.60 18.20
CA PHE A 207 -17.82 12.21 17.43
C PHE A 207 -16.90 11.28 18.24
N ILE A 208 -16.64 11.63 19.50
CA ILE A 208 -15.84 10.78 20.41
C ILE A 208 -16.52 9.42 20.62
N LYS A 209 -17.84 9.40 20.84
CA LYS A 209 -18.59 8.14 20.98
C LYS A 209 -18.53 7.28 19.72
N MET A 210 -18.52 7.90 18.54
CA MET A 210 -18.55 7.20 17.26
C MET A 210 -17.17 6.67 16.83
N PHE A 211 -16.10 7.42 17.09
CA PHE A 211 -14.77 7.13 16.54
C PHE A 211 -13.68 6.87 17.60
N GLY A 212 -13.97 7.09 18.89
CA GLY A 212 -13.02 6.89 19.98
C GLY A 212 -11.91 7.95 20.06
N ILE A 213 -11.91 8.96 19.18
CA ILE A 213 -10.93 10.05 19.14
C ILE A 213 -11.60 11.40 19.31
N ARG A 214 -10.87 12.38 19.86
CA ARG A 214 -11.33 13.76 19.93
C ARG A 214 -11.44 14.34 18.52
N TYR A 215 -12.48 15.15 18.32
CA TYR A 215 -12.73 15.80 17.05
C TYR A 215 -11.61 16.77 16.70
N THR A 216 -11.10 16.65 15.49
CA THR A 216 -10.34 17.68 14.78
C THR A 216 -10.96 17.85 13.39
N ILE A 217 -10.72 19.00 12.75
CA ILE A 217 -11.17 19.22 11.37
C ILE A 217 -10.63 18.15 10.41
N PRO A 218 -9.31 17.84 10.38
CA PRO A 218 -8.79 16.81 9.48
C PRO A 218 -9.37 15.42 9.80
N ALA A 219 -9.50 15.06 11.09
CA ALA A 219 -10.11 13.79 11.48
C ALA A 219 -11.54 13.68 10.96
N CYS A 220 -12.36 14.72 11.14
CA CYS A 220 -13.73 14.73 10.64
C CYS A 220 -13.79 14.58 9.13
N LEU A 221 -12.95 15.30 8.37
CA LEU A 221 -12.94 15.25 6.92
C LEU A 221 -12.52 13.87 6.39
N LYS A 222 -11.42 13.30 6.94
CA LYS A 222 -10.92 11.97 6.57
C LYS A 222 -11.93 10.88 6.87
N LEU A 223 -12.46 10.86 8.10
CA LEU A 223 -13.44 9.85 8.53
C LEU A 223 -14.78 9.99 7.81
N CYS A 224 -15.23 11.21 7.51
CA CYS A 224 -16.44 11.45 6.74
C CYS A 224 -16.31 10.90 5.31
N ARG A 225 -15.20 11.18 4.62
CA ARG A 225 -14.94 10.64 3.28
C ARG A 225 -14.89 9.11 3.30
N GLN A 226 -14.15 8.54 4.26
CA GLN A 226 -14.05 7.09 4.41
C GLN A 226 -15.42 6.44 4.62
N ARG A 227 -16.26 6.99 5.51
CA ARG A 227 -17.61 6.48 5.77
C ARG A 227 -18.50 6.52 4.53
N GLU A 228 -18.42 7.58 3.75
CA GLU A 228 -19.27 7.74 2.59
C GLU A 228 -18.79 6.87 1.41
N ILE A 229 -17.48 6.62 1.28
CA ILE A 229 -16.95 5.59 0.38
C ILE A 229 -17.51 4.21 0.76
N ILE A 230 -17.47 3.85 2.04
CA ILE A 230 -18.02 2.57 2.53
C ILE A 230 -19.51 2.47 2.22
N LYS A 231 -20.26 3.56 2.44
CA LYS A 231 -21.71 3.61 2.20
C LYS A 231 -22.08 3.46 0.72
N GLN A 232 -21.34 4.12 -0.16
CA GLN A 232 -21.64 4.12 -1.61
C GLN A 232 -21.08 2.88 -2.32
N CYS A 233 -19.88 2.45 -1.94
CA CYS A 233 -19.14 1.40 -2.65
C CYS A 233 -19.22 0.03 -1.96
N GLY A 234 -19.59 -0.04 -0.69
CA GLY A 234 -19.59 -1.29 0.08
C GLY A 234 -18.19 -1.87 0.32
N CYS A 235 -17.14 -1.05 0.21
CA CYS A 235 -15.75 -1.48 0.36
C CYS A 235 -14.95 -0.49 1.22
N ILE A 236 -13.84 -0.97 1.79
CA ILE A 236 -12.92 -0.15 2.59
C ILE A 236 -11.89 0.45 1.63
N PRO A 237 -11.69 1.77 1.63
CA PRO A 237 -10.65 2.36 0.82
C PRO A 237 -9.28 1.89 1.34
N SER A 238 -8.36 1.57 0.43
CA SER A 238 -7.01 1.08 0.77
C SER A 238 -6.21 2.03 1.67
N ASN A 239 -6.67 3.27 1.80
CA ASN A 239 -6.06 4.32 2.59
C ASN A 239 -6.75 4.62 3.95
N SER A 240 -7.40 3.64 4.58
CA SER A 240 -7.98 3.81 5.92
C SER A 240 -6.96 3.53 7.04
N ASN A 241 -6.55 4.57 7.79
CA ASN A 241 -5.64 4.47 8.96
C ASN A 241 -6.34 4.19 10.30
N VAL A 242 -7.68 4.17 10.34
CA VAL A 242 -8.41 4.02 11.61
C VAL A 242 -8.85 2.57 11.77
N ASN A 243 -7.93 1.77 12.31
CA ASN A 243 -8.07 0.32 12.54
C ASN A 243 -9.13 -0.06 13.61
N GLY A 244 -9.94 0.88 14.10
CA GLY A 244 -10.83 0.64 15.24
C GLY A 244 -12.28 0.24 14.93
N PHE A 245 -12.81 0.50 13.74
CA PHE A 245 -14.28 0.46 13.53
C PHE A 245 -14.72 0.06 12.12
N LEU A 246 -13.93 -0.76 11.43
CA LEU A 246 -14.28 -1.18 10.08
C LEU A 246 -15.00 -2.54 10.11
N PRO A 247 -16.24 -2.64 9.59
CA PRO A 247 -16.89 -3.93 9.37
C PRO A 247 -16.04 -4.78 8.42
N LEU A 248 -16.19 -6.11 8.46
CA LEU A 248 -15.50 -7.10 7.60
C LEU A 248 -15.86 -6.92 6.11
N LEU A 249 -15.46 -5.80 5.51
CA LEU A 249 -15.71 -5.43 4.13
C LEU A 249 -14.42 -5.58 3.31
N PRO A 250 -14.52 -5.95 2.02
CA PRO A 250 -13.37 -6.06 1.15
C PRO A 250 -12.75 -4.68 0.85
N LEU A 251 -11.46 -4.67 0.49
CA LEU A 251 -10.78 -3.47 0.01
C LEU A 251 -11.33 -3.05 -1.36
N CYS A 252 -11.41 -1.74 -1.61
CA CYS A 252 -11.83 -1.21 -2.91
C CYS A 252 -10.78 -1.52 -3.99
N SER A 253 -11.18 -2.28 -5.02
CA SER A 253 -10.30 -2.75 -6.12
C SER A 253 -10.22 -1.78 -7.30
N ASN A 254 -11.25 -0.97 -7.54
CA ASN A 254 -11.27 0.04 -8.60
C ASN A 254 -12.40 1.05 -8.36
N SER A 255 -12.09 2.36 -8.25
CA SER A 255 -13.13 3.40 -8.08
C SER A 255 -13.59 3.95 -9.43
N THR A 256 -14.03 3.09 -10.35
CA THR A 256 -14.66 3.58 -11.58
C THR A 256 -16.11 3.97 -11.26
N GLY A 257 -16.34 5.24 -10.94
CA GLY A 257 -17.69 5.81 -10.88
C GLY A 257 -18.03 6.69 -9.68
N VAL A 258 -17.17 6.80 -8.66
CA VAL A 258 -17.44 7.68 -7.50
C VAL A 258 -16.55 8.90 -7.57
N ASN A 259 -17.15 10.05 -7.83
CA ASN A 259 -16.47 11.33 -7.72
C ASN A 259 -16.33 11.68 -6.23
N VAL A 260 -15.20 11.29 -5.63
CA VAL A 260 -14.91 11.50 -4.19
C VAL A 260 -14.94 13.00 -3.82
N ASP A 261 -14.71 13.90 -4.77
CA ASP A 261 -14.77 15.34 -4.55
C ASP A 261 -16.20 15.89 -4.47
N THR A 262 -17.22 15.13 -4.91
CA THR A 262 -18.64 15.49 -4.76
C THR A 262 -19.23 15.08 -3.42
N LEU A 263 -18.51 14.28 -2.62
CA LEU A 263 -18.93 13.89 -1.28
C LEU A 263 -18.87 15.10 -0.35
N SER A 264 -20.04 15.67 -0.07
CA SER A 264 -20.20 16.86 0.75
C SER A 264 -19.98 16.56 2.25
N CYS A 265 -18.72 16.55 2.70
CA CYS A 265 -18.37 16.55 4.13
C CYS A 265 -18.46 17.95 4.77
N ARG A 266 -19.42 18.78 4.32
CA ARG A 266 -19.63 20.16 4.78
C ARG A 266 -19.89 20.26 6.29
N GLN A 267 -20.35 19.18 6.93
CA GLN A 267 -20.49 19.13 8.37
C GLN A 267 -19.17 19.34 9.14
N CYS A 268 -18.01 19.10 8.52
CA CYS A 268 -16.69 19.28 9.12
C CYS A 268 -16.12 20.70 8.99
N GLN A 269 -16.93 21.67 8.55
CA GLN A 269 -16.51 23.07 8.35
C GLN A 269 -15.94 23.70 9.63
N ARG A 270 -15.00 24.65 9.47
CA ARG A 270 -14.24 25.35 10.54
C ARG A 270 -15.09 25.93 11.68
N ASN A 271 -16.38 26.15 11.47
CA ASN A 271 -17.27 26.73 12.48
C ASN A 271 -17.84 25.70 13.48
N LYS A 272 -17.66 24.40 13.23
CA LYS A 272 -18.17 23.30 14.08
C LYS A 272 -17.17 22.73 15.09
N MET A 273 -15.96 23.29 15.18
CA MET A 273 -14.96 22.82 16.14
C MET A 273 -15.53 22.82 17.56
N PRO A 274 -15.36 21.73 18.33
CA PRO A 274 -15.90 21.67 19.67
C PRO A 274 -15.17 22.57 20.63
N ASN A 275 -15.90 22.96 21.67
CA ASN A 275 -15.34 23.66 22.81
C ASN A 275 -14.28 22.77 23.47
N ALA A 276 -13.01 23.21 23.39
CA ALA A 276 -11.89 22.66 24.13
C ALA A 276 -11.75 23.34 25.50
#